data_AF-A0A143YK52-F1
#
_entry.id   AF-A0A143YK52-F1
#
_cell.length_a   1.000
_cell.length_b   1.000
_cell.length_c   1.000
_cell.angle_alpha   90.00
_cell.angle_beta   90.00
_cell.angle_gamma   90.00
#
_symmetry.space_group_name_H-M   'P 1'
#
loop_
_entity.id
_entity.type
_entity.pdbx_description
1 polymer ?
#
loop_
_entity_poly.entity_id
_entity_poly.type
_entity_poly.pdbx_seq_one_letter_code
_entity_poly.pdbx_strand_id
1 'polypeptide(L)'
;MRDYQNLYEKIKQFYKMKPWEKLDDTEVIGIKYSDRKEPVFFAMGGLDDASIGLSVFRNVSEYILFLDLLESEFTEVDGIGEYTEKLKSIRLEFVDRDDLEDSDYQRIRTTDVKFRGKQAWPEIVDFTPGFVPWPAVEEDLVLLERVLDSFIEMFPMYSKMDFEKEFLSDDVPTRYYYQAGVRDSVWKLKEEHILQFLTNGELTNGPYDLMLSQFEIRRLMTEKKSFLKNTFEIDLFYLPQPITFKTGERPRFVKMMAIADKQSGEVLLATVLTADKSRDIQFELYKYLFEAKVFPAKVEMRGDSVLETYDMLAPLLDELDIAYAEKNSLKKIEAFRKSISQDLF
;
A
#
# COMPACT_ATOMS: atom_id res chain seq x y z
N MET A 1 2.69 32.40 -4.65
CA MET A 1 3.38 31.28 -5.31
C MET A 1 4.54 30.91 -4.40
N ARG A 2 4.68 29.63 -4.03
CA ARG A 2 5.77 29.18 -3.16
C ARG A 2 7.11 29.32 -3.90
N ASP A 3 8.16 29.63 -3.16
CA ASP A 3 9.53 29.55 -3.68
C ASP A 3 10.04 28.10 -3.56
N TYR A 4 10.38 27.48 -4.70
CA TYR A 4 10.88 26.11 -4.76
C TYR A 4 12.41 26.01 -4.81
N GLN A 5 13.14 27.14 -4.79
CA GLN A 5 14.59 27.17 -4.91
C GLN A 5 15.26 26.24 -3.90
N ASN A 6 14.88 26.36 -2.63
CA ASN A 6 15.47 25.58 -1.54
C ASN A 6 15.19 24.07 -1.66
N LEU A 7 13.96 23.69 -2.05
CA LEU A 7 13.61 22.28 -2.31
C LEU A 7 14.52 21.67 -3.38
N TYR A 8 14.65 22.31 -4.55
CA TYR A 8 15.44 21.75 -5.64
C TYR A 8 16.96 21.82 -5.39
N GLU A 9 17.45 22.78 -4.60
CA GLU A 9 18.83 22.78 -4.13
C GLU A 9 19.15 21.56 -3.26
N LYS A 10 18.25 21.21 -2.33
CA LYS A 10 18.39 20.02 -1.48
C LYS A 10 18.27 18.73 -2.26
N ILE A 11 17.31 18.62 -3.17
CA ILE A 11 17.19 17.47 -4.10
C ILE A 11 18.50 17.26 -4.85
N LYS A 12 19.08 18.35 -5.37
CA LYS A 12 20.36 18.28 -6.09
C LYS A 12 21.53 17.90 -5.18
N GLN A 13 21.52 18.34 -3.93
CA GLN A 13 22.52 17.93 -2.94
C GLN A 13 22.38 16.45 -2.59
N PHE A 14 21.17 15.98 -2.32
CA PHE A 14 20.83 14.57 -2.10
C PHE A 14 21.33 13.70 -3.25
N TYR A 15 21.01 14.06 -4.50
CA TYR A 15 21.48 13.33 -5.69
C TYR A 15 23.01 13.24 -5.77
N LYS A 16 23.72 14.32 -5.44
CA LYS A 16 25.20 14.34 -5.44
C LYS A 16 25.81 13.48 -4.35
N MET A 17 25.12 13.31 -3.22
CA MET A 17 25.59 12.47 -2.11
C MET A 17 25.52 10.98 -2.42
N LYS A 18 24.71 10.60 -3.42
CA LYS A 18 24.50 9.22 -3.87
C LYS A 18 24.24 8.22 -2.73
N PRO A 19 23.24 8.48 -1.89
CA PRO A 19 23.01 7.67 -0.70
C PRO A 19 22.73 6.19 -0.96
N TRP A 20 22.18 5.87 -2.14
CA TRP A 20 21.96 4.50 -2.62
C TRP A 20 23.24 3.67 -2.82
N GLU A 21 24.43 4.29 -2.84
CA GLU A 21 25.70 3.53 -2.82
C GLU A 21 26.03 2.98 -1.41
N LYS A 22 25.24 3.33 -0.40
CA LYS A 22 25.43 2.96 1.01
C LYS A 22 24.19 2.41 1.71
N LEU A 23 23.02 2.88 1.30
CA LEU A 23 21.73 2.48 1.85
C LEU A 23 21.05 1.47 0.92
N ASP A 24 20.57 0.37 1.50
CA ASP A 24 19.73 -0.61 0.78
C ASP A 24 18.27 -0.12 0.71
N ASP A 25 17.49 -0.65 -0.22
CA ASP A 25 16.07 -0.28 -0.41
C ASP A 25 15.17 -0.79 0.73
N THR A 26 15.62 -1.84 1.42
CA THR A 26 14.99 -2.38 2.62
C THR A 26 15.33 -1.61 3.89
N GLU A 27 16.33 -0.71 3.87
CA GLU A 27 16.71 0.08 5.04
C GLU A 27 15.77 1.28 5.25
N VAL A 28 15.06 1.27 6.39
CA VAL A 28 14.18 2.38 6.77
C VAL A 28 14.77 3.20 7.91
N ILE A 29 14.67 4.52 7.78
CA ILE A 29 15.11 5.50 8.79
C ILE A 29 13.93 6.38 9.20
N GLY A 30 13.72 6.51 10.51
CA GLY A 30 12.77 7.44 11.10
C GLY A 30 13.41 8.79 11.44
N ILE A 31 12.65 9.87 11.28
CA ILE A 31 13.00 11.21 11.72
C ILE A 31 11.94 11.66 12.72
N LYS A 32 12.38 11.94 13.94
CA LYS A 32 11.52 12.50 14.98
C LYS A 32 11.68 14.01 15.00
N TYR A 33 10.60 14.70 14.67
CA TYR A 33 10.49 16.13 14.82
C TYR A 33 9.82 16.51 16.14
N SER A 34 10.27 17.60 16.76
CA SER A 34 9.78 18.07 18.07
C SER A 34 8.32 18.57 18.03
N ASP A 35 7.86 19.05 16.87
CA ASP A 35 6.52 19.55 16.61
C ASP A 35 5.54 18.47 16.11
N ARG A 36 5.97 17.21 15.98
CA ARG A 36 5.12 16.10 15.52
C ARG A 36 4.96 15.04 16.59
N LYS A 37 3.72 14.53 16.73
CA LYS A 37 3.43 13.36 17.60
C LYS A 37 4.10 12.10 17.04
N GLU A 38 3.95 11.86 15.75
CA GLU A 38 4.50 10.70 15.06
C GLU A 38 5.77 11.06 14.29
N PRO A 39 6.71 10.12 14.18
CA PRO A 39 7.86 10.25 13.29
C PRO A 39 7.46 10.20 11.82
N VAL A 40 8.35 10.71 10.98
CA VAL A 40 8.30 10.57 9.52
C VAL A 40 9.35 9.54 9.16
N PHE A 41 9.06 8.63 8.26
CA PHE A 41 10.02 7.61 7.85
C PHE A 41 10.43 7.85 6.42
N PHE A 42 11.60 7.35 6.05
CA PHE A 42 11.98 7.23 4.67
C PHE A 42 12.76 5.95 4.41
N ALA A 43 12.63 5.45 3.20
CA ALA A 43 13.38 4.31 2.68
C ALA A 43 13.99 4.71 1.33
N MET A 44 15.12 4.10 1.00
CA MET A 44 15.71 4.25 -0.33
C MET A 44 14.97 3.36 -1.34
N GLY A 45 15.09 3.68 -2.62
CA GLY A 45 14.52 2.90 -3.71
C GLY A 45 13.55 3.72 -4.57
N GLY A 46 13.53 3.42 -5.87
CA GLY A 46 12.52 3.93 -6.78
C GLY A 46 11.46 2.87 -7.10
N LEU A 47 10.70 3.07 -8.17
CA LEU A 47 9.62 2.17 -8.61
C LEU A 47 10.09 0.83 -9.18
N ASP A 48 11.31 0.77 -9.71
CA ASP A 48 11.93 -0.42 -10.28
C ASP A 48 13.38 -0.61 -9.79
N ASP A 49 13.93 -1.80 -9.98
CA ASP A 49 15.28 -2.18 -9.55
C ASP A 49 16.41 -1.29 -10.13
N ALA A 50 16.13 -0.53 -11.20
CA ALA A 50 17.09 0.36 -11.86
C ALA A 50 16.90 1.84 -11.47
N SER A 51 15.79 2.15 -10.81
CA SER A 51 15.39 3.50 -10.45
C SER A 51 15.95 3.89 -9.09
N ILE A 52 16.47 5.11 -9.02
CA ILE A 52 17.02 5.69 -7.81
C ILE A 52 15.99 6.66 -7.26
N GLY A 53 15.59 6.44 -6.01
CA GLY A 53 14.60 7.29 -5.37
C GLY A 53 14.67 7.30 -3.85
N LEU A 54 13.81 8.14 -3.28
CA LEU A 54 13.55 8.26 -1.85
C LEU A 54 12.05 8.17 -1.64
N SER A 55 11.60 7.17 -0.88
CA SER A 55 10.23 7.06 -0.42
C SER A 55 10.10 7.67 0.96
N VAL A 56 9.11 8.54 1.17
CA VAL A 56 8.82 9.20 2.45
C VAL A 56 7.42 8.80 2.92
N PHE A 57 7.36 8.25 4.13
CA PHE A 57 6.12 7.85 4.82
C PHE A 57 5.80 8.87 5.91
N ARG A 58 4.61 9.46 5.84
CA ARG A 58 4.26 10.65 6.62
C ARG A 58 4.07 10.33 8.12
N ASN A 59 3.80 9.08 8.45
CA ASN A 59 3.43 8.60 9.78
C ASN A 59 3.66 7.09 9.90
N VAL A 60 3.33 6.51 11.05
CA VAL A 60 3.55 5.07 11.32
C VAL A 60 2.66 4.17 10.48
N SER A 61 1.41 4.57 10.23
CA SER A 61 0.48 3.78 9.42
C SER A 61 0.94 3.65 7.96
N GLU A 62 1.49 4.71 7.36
CA GLU A 62 2.06 4.66 6.01
C GLU A 62 3.33 3.78 5.96
N TYR A 63 4.13 3.80 7.02
CA TYR A 63 5.30 2.93 7.13
C TYR A 63 4.91 1.45 7.22
N ILE A 64 3.85 1.13 7.96
CA ILE A 64 3.38 -0.26 8.07
C ILE A 64 2.87 -0.79 6.75
N LEU A 65 2.15 0.02 5.96
CA LEU A 65 1.78 -0.39 4.60
C LEU A 65 3.01 -0.75 3.75
N PHE A 66 4.13 -0.07 3.94
CA PHE A 66 5.39 -0.44 3.29
C PHE A 66 5.99 -1.74 3.84
N LEU A 67 5.91 -1.99 5.14
CA LEU A 67 6.32 -3.29 5.70
C LEU A 67 5.44 -4.43 5.17
N ASP A 68 4.12 -4.24 5.16
CA ASP A 68 3.16 -5.18 4.57
C ASP A 68 3.50 -5.45 3.10
N LEU A 69 3.89 -4.40 2.35
CA LEU A 69 4.33 -4.54 0.96
C LEU A 69 5.59 -5.42 0.84
N LEU A 70 6.59 -5.23 1.71
CA LEU A 70 7.81 -6.04 1.71
C LEU A 70 7.54 -7.52 2.04
N GLU A 71 6.50 -7.78 2.84
CA GLU A 71 6.05 -9.14 3.20
C GLU A 71 5.03 -9.72 2.21
N SER A 72 4.52 -8.92 1.27
CA SER A 72 3.48 -9.33 0.33
C SER A 72 4.03 -10.25 -0.78
N GLU A 73 3.35 -11.37 -1.00
CA GLU A 73 3.61 -12.25 -2.13
C GLU A 73 2.69 -11.90 -3.31
N PHE A 74 3.25 -11.28 -4.34
CA PHE A 74 2.53 -10.98 -5.59
C PHE A 74 2.63 -12.14 -6.58
N THR A 75 1.55 -12.38 -7.31
CA THR A 75 1.45 -13.45 -8.32
C THR A 75 1.30 -12.87 -9.74
N GLU A 76 1.49 -13.69 -10.77
CA GLU A 76 1.34 -13.26 -12.18
C GLU A 76 -0.08 -12.77 -12.55
N VAL A 77 -1.09 -13.07 -11.73
CA VAL A 77 -2.46 -12.60 -11.94
C VAL A 77 -2.73 -11.24 -11.30
N ASP A 78 -1.83 -10.77 -10.44
CA ASP A 78 -1.95 -9.47 -9.79
C ASP A 78 -1.59 -8.34 -10.77
N GLY A 79 -2.45 -7.33 -10.78
CA GLY A 79 -2.28 -6.16 -11.62
C GLY A 79 -1.63 -5.01 -10.85
N ILE A 80 -1.38 -3.93 -11.58
CA ILE A 80 -0.82 -2.70 -11.01
C ILE A 80 -1.69 -2.13 -9.86
N GLY A 81 -3.01 -2.39 -9.87
CA GLY A 81 -3.90 -2.00 -8.77
C GLY A 81 -3.49 -2.63 -7.44
N GLU A 82 -3.27 -3.95 -7.44
CA GLU A 82 -2.80 -4.70 -6.26
C GLU A 82 -1.43 -4.20 -5.79
N TYR A 83 -0.49 -3.98 -6.70
CA TYR A 83 0.83 -3.41 -6.34
C TYR A 83 0.71 -2.03 -5.70
N THR A 84 -0.20 -1.18 -6.18
CA THR A 84 -0.41 0.16 -5.62
C THR A 84 -1.17 0.19 -4.30
N GLU A 85 -1.83 -0.90 -3.90
CA GLU A 85 -2.67 -0.95 -2.70
C GLU A 85 -1.89 -0.70 -1.42
N LYS A 86 -0.68 -1.25 -1.34
CA LYS A 86 0.20 -1.10 -0.17
C LYS A 86 1.18 0.07 -0.33
N LEU A 87 1.11 0.80 -1.45
CA LEU A 87 1.95 1.97 -1.70
C LEU A 87 1.26 3.26 -1.22
N LYS A 88 1.63 3.71 -0.01
CA LYS A 88 1.33 5.06 0.47
C LYS A 88 2.60 5.81 0.86
N SER A 89 3.07 6.70 -0.01
CA SER A 89 4.27 7.51 0.25
C SER A 89 4.35 8.74 -0.66
N ILE A 90 5.24 9.66 -0.33
CA ILE A 90 5.77 10.65 -1.27
C ILE A 90 7.06 10.06 -1.82
N ARG A 91 7.22 9.95 -3.13
CA ARG A 91 8.44 9.50 -3.76
C ARG A 91 9.14 10.63 -4.49
N LEU A 92 10.44 10.75 -4.29
CA LEU A 92 11.34 11.51 -5.14
C LEU A 92 12.06 10.51 -6.05
N GLU A 93 11.90 10.64 -7.36
CA GLU A 93 12.53 9.76 -8.35
C GLU A 93 13.36 10.57 -9.33
N PHE A 94 14.37 9.93 -9.92
CA PHE A 94 15.23 10.57 -10.92
C PHE A 94 15.03 9.94 -12.29
N VAL A 95 14.27 10.64 -13.12
CA VAL A 95 13.85 10.20 -14.45
C VAL A 95 14.68 10.86 -15.56
N ASP A 96 14.49 10.38 -16.79
CA ASP A 96 14.94 11.09 -17.98
C ASP A 96 14.06 12.32 -18.23
N ARG A 97 14.61 13.31 -18.94
CA ARG A 97 13.92 14.58 -19.18
C ARG A 97 12.58 14.40 -19.90
N ASP A 98 12.53 13.44 -20.82
CA ASP A 98 11.39 13.24 -21.71
C ASP A 98 10.24 12.50 -21.00
N ASP A 99 10.52 11.89 -19.85
CA ASP A 99 9.54 11.18 -19.01
C ASP A 99 9.01 12.06 -17.87
N LEU A 100 9.65 13.20 -17.59
CA LEU A 100 9.30 14.07 -16.46
C LEU A 100 7.91 14.69 -16.62
N GLU A 101 7.09 14.56 -15.58
CA GLU A 101 5.80 15.24 -15.47
C GLU A 101 5.90 16.77 -15.65
N ASP A 102 4.98 17.35 -16.44
CA ASP A 102 5.03 18.78 -16.77
C ASP A 102 4.91 19.65 -15.50
N SER A 103 4.15 19.20 -14.50
CA SER A 103 4.03 19.92 -13.23
C SER A 103 5.37 20.10 -12.51
N ASP A 104 6.22 19.06 -12.49
CA ASP A 104 7.58 19.13 -11.94
C ASP A 104 8.49 19.96 -12.83
N TYR A 105 8.37 19.81 -14.15
CA TYR A 105 9.12 20.63 -15.08
C TYR A 105 8.87 22.13 -14.91
N GLN A 106 7.60 22.53 -14.76
CA GLN A 106 7.23 23.93 -14.53
C GLN A 106 7.77 24.43 -13.17
N ARG A 107 7.70 23.62 -12.11
CA ARG A 107 8.29 23.95 -10.80
C ARG A 107 9.81 24.15 -10.89
N ILE A 108 10.54 23.27 -11.58
CA ILE A 108 11.99 23.41 -11.79
C ILE A 108 12.32 24.72 -12.50
N ARG A 109 11.52 25.10 -13.52
CA ARG A 109 11.72 26.34 -14.30
C ARG A 109 11.59 27.62 -13.50
N THR A 110 10.93 27.61 -12.34
CA THR A 110 10.87 28.79 -11.46
C THR A 110 12.12 28.96 -10.61
N THR A 111 13.10 28.06 -10.72
CA THR A 111 14.34 28.06 -9.94
C THR A 111 15.57 28.25 -10.82
N ASP A 112 16.70 28.62 -10.21
CA ASP A 112 18.00 28.67 -10.87
C ASP A 112 18.72 27.29 -10.89
N VAL A 113 18.06 26.24 -10.40
CA VAL A 113 18.64 24.90 -10.27
C VAL A 113 18.61 24.16 -11.59
N LYS A 114 19.79 23.73 -12.07
CA LYS A 114 19.94 23.01 -13.33
C LYS A 114 20.11 21.50 -13.12
N PHE A 115 19.29 20.70 -13.80
CA PHE A 115 19.40 19.25 -13.92
C PHE A 115 19.81 18.87 -15.35
N ARG A 116 20.71 17.89 -15.47
CA ARG A 116 21.30 17.47 -16.75
C ARG A 116 21.75 16.01 -16.66
N GLY A 117 21.67 15.32 -17.79
CA GLY A 117 22.02 13.91 -17.89
C GLY A 117 20.79 13.02 -17.90
N LYS A 118 21.04 11.73 -18.04
CA LYS A 118 20.02 10.69 -17.90
C LYS A 118 19.73 10.42 -16.43
N GLN A 119 18.50 10.04 -16.09
CA GLN A 119 18.06 9.70 -14.73
C GLN A 119 18.56 10.72 -13.69
N ALA A 120 18.31 12.00 -13.97
CA ALA A 120 18.82 13.12 -13.18
C ALA A 120 17.77 14.22 -12.99
N TRP A 121 16.60 14.07 -13.60
CA TRP A 121 15.49 15.01 -13.46
C TRP A 121 14.59 14.56 -12.31
N PRO A 122 14.39 15.40 -11.28
CA PRO A 122 13.63 15.01 -10.11
C PRO A 122 12.13 15.08 -10.38
N GLU A 123 11.47 13.94 -10.28
CA GLU A 123 10.03 13.81 -10.28
C GLU A 123 9.54 13.55 -8.84
N ILE A 124 8.43 14.20 -8.45
CA ILE A 124 7.90 14.06 -7.10
C ILE A 124 6.46 13.56 -7.16
N VAL A 125 6.29 12.31 -6.74
CA VAL A 125 5.07 11.53 -6.96
C VAL A 125 4.40 11.21 -5.62
N ASP A 126 3.10 11.45 -5.52
CA ASP A 126 2.27 10.91 -4.44
C ASP A 126 1.72 9.53 -4.85
N PHE A 127 2.07 8.53 -4.05
CA PHE A 127 1.42 7.23 -4.07
C PHE A 127 0.27 7.25 -3.09
N THR A 128 -0.93 6.90 -3.57
CA THR A 128 -2.10 6.72 -2.72
C THR A 128 -2.74 5.38 -3.06
N PRO A 129 -2.98 4.50 -2.06
CA PRO A 129 -3.63 3.20 -2.24
C PRO A 129 -4.89 3.28 -3.11
N GLY A 130 -4.95 2.40 -4.11
CA GLY A 130 -6.07 2.33 -5.05
C GLY A 130 -6.13 3.46 -6.08
N PHE A 131 -5.15 4.36 -6.14
CA PHE A 131 -5.05 5.39 -7.19
C PHE A 131 -3.80 5.21 -8.04
N VAL A 132 -3.88 5.66 -9.30
CA VAL A 132 -2.70 5.74 -10.16
C VAL A 132 -1.69 6.74 -9.57
N PRO A 133 -0.36 6.57 -9.76
CA PRO A 133 0.63 7.57 -9.33
C PRO A 133 0.28 8.98 -9.84
N TRP A 134 0.56 10.01 -9.03
CA TRP A 134 0.12 11.37 -9.33
C TRP A 134 1.11 12.42 -8.83
N PRO A 135 1.17 13.62 -9.43
CA PRO A 135 2.01 14.68 -8.91
C PRO A 135 1.73 15.00 -7.45
N ALA A 136 2.79 15.16 -6.66
CA ALA A 136 2.69 15.51 -5.25
C ALA A 136 2.07 16.90 -5.03
N VAL A 137 1.29 17.05 -3.96
CA VAL A 137 0.66 18.32 -3.56
C VAL A 137 1.64 19.19 -2.75
N GLU A 138 1.29 20.45 -2.52
CA GLU A 138 2.18 21.39 -1.82
C GLU A 138 2.58 20.93 -0.42
N GLU A 139 1.66 20.34 0.32
CA GLU A 139 1.91 19.80 1.66
C GLU A 139 2.98 18.70 1.63
N ASP A 140 2.94 17.85 0.60
CA ASP A 140 3.94 16.79 0.39
C ASP A 140 5.31 17.39 0.02
N LEU A 141 5.32 18.42 -0.84
CA LEU A 141 6.55 19.13 -1.19
C LEU A 141 7.18 19.84 0.03
N VAL A 142 6.37 20.35 0.97
CA VAL A 142 6.89 20.94 2.23
C VAL A 142 7.51 19.86 3.10
N LEU A 143 6.85 18.71 3.22
CA LEU A 143 7.37 17.62 4.03
C LEU A 143 8.65 17.03 3.44
N LEU A 144 8.69 16.78 2.12
CA LEU A 144 9.87 16.27 1.43
C LEU A 144 11.06 17.22 1.60
N GLU A 145 10.85 18.53 1.45
CA GLU A 145 11.91 19.53 1.66
C GLU A 145 12.53 19.44 3.07
N ARG A 146 11.68 19.22 4.09
CA ARG A 146 12.09 19.07 5.50
C ARG A 146 12.81 17.75 5.76
N VAL A 147 12.36 16.67 5.13
CA VAL A 147 13.02 15.36 5.21
C VAL A 147 14.39 15.41 4.57
N LEU A 148 14.51 16.04 3.39
CA LEU A 148 15.80 16.21 2.71
C LEU A 148 16.80 17.03 3.54
N ASP A 149 16.36 18.08 4.24
CA ASP A 149 17.21 18.81 5.21
C ASP A 149 17.80 17.87 6.26
N SER A 150 16.90 17.11 6.90
CA SER A 150 17.27 16.21 7.99
C SER A 150 18.18 15.09 7.47
N PHE A 151 17.90 14.58 6.28
CA PHE A 151 18.72 13.58 5.59
C PHE A 151 20.13 14.10 5.32
N ILE A 152 20.24 15.30 4.74
CA ILE A 152 21.53 15.91 4.38
C ILE A 152 22.39 16.15 5.62
N GLU A 153 21.79 16.55 6.73
CA GLU A 153 22.49 16.72 8.02
C GLU A 153 22.96 15.38 8.60
N MET A 154 22.11 14.36 8.55
CA MET A 154 22.32 13.07 9.22
C MET A 154 23.22 12.10 8.42
N PHE A 155 23.08 12.04 7.09
CA PHE A 155 23.72 11.03 6.25
C PHE A 155 25.27 10.99 6.34
N PRO A 156 26.01 12.11 6.48
CA PRO A 156 27.46 12.06 6.68
C PRO A 156 27.90 11.37 7.98
N MET A 157 27.04 11.35 9.00
CA MET A 157 27.26 10.60 10.24
C MET A 157 26.89 9.13 10.04
N TYR A 158 25.69 8.87 9.50
CA TYR A 158 25.20 7.53 9.18
C TYR A 158 26.19 6.73 8.33
N SER A 159 26.69 7.31 7.25
CA SER A 159 27.59 6.64 6.29
C SER A 159 28.95 6.20 6.87
N LYS A 160 29.25 6.59 8.11
CA LYS A 160 30.48 6.21 8.85
C LYS A 160 30.22 5.21 9.97
N MET A 161 28.96 4.92 10.30
CA MET A 161 28.59 3.99 11.37
C MET A 161 28.88 2.55 10.94
N ASP A 162 29.30 1.72 11.89
CA ASP A 162 29.48 0.28 11.71
C ASP A 162 28.28 -0.44 12.33
N PHE A 163 27.21 -0.60 11.53
CA PHE A 163 25.92 -1.05 12.06
C PHE A 163 25.95 -2.46 12.65
N GLU A 164 26.78 -3.36 12.11
CA GLU A 164 26.96 -4.70 12.69
C GLU A 164 27.57 -4.66 14.10
N LYS A 165 28.42 -3.67 14.39
CA LYS A 165 28.98 -3.47 15.74
C LYS A 165 28.10 -2.64 16.65
N GLU A 166 27.47 -1.61 16.13
CA GLU A 166 26.72 -0.63 16.91
C GLU A 166 25.30 -1.11 17.23
N PHE A 167 24.73 -1.98 16.39
CA PHE A 167 23.36 -2.46 16.51
C PHE A 167 23.30 -3.96 16.20
N LEU A 168 23.11 -4.78 17.23
CA LEU A 168 22.88 -6.21 17.06
C LEU A 168 21.66 -6.43 16.13
N SER A 169 21.76 -7.46 15.28
CA SER A 169 20.71 -7.89 14.36
C SER A 169 19.42 -8.15 15.14
N ASP A 170 18.39 -7.32 14.95
CA ASP A 170 17.02 -7.66 15.32
C ASP A 170 16.20 -7.78 14.03
N ASP A 171 15.05 -8.42 14.14
CA ASP A 171 14.15 -8.85 13.06
C ASP A 171 13.34 -7.71 12.40
N VAL A 172 13.57 -6.43 12.71
CA VAL A 172 12.79 -5.30 12.18
C VAL A 172 13.64 -4.47 11.17
N PRO A 173 13.16 -4.22 9.93
CA PRO A 173 13.90 -3.47 8.90
C PRO A 173 14.30 -2.02 9.27
N THR A 174 13.70 -1.46 10.32
CA THR A 174 14.02 -0.10 10.80
C THR A 174 15.40 -0.06 11.45
N ARG A 175 16.33 0.69 10.88
CA ARG A 175 17.68 0.78 11.45
C ARG A 175 17.84 1.93 12.47
N TYR A 176 17.32 3.15 12.20
CA TYR A 176 17.59 4.33 13.06
C TYR A 176 16.47 5.36 13.17
N TYR A 177 16.49 6.11 14.27
CA TYR A 177 15.80 7.39 14.44
C TYR A 177 16.79 8.53 14.63
N TYR A 178 16.57 9.62 13.92
CA TYR A 178 17.30 10.88 14.08
C TYR A 178 16.38 11.95 14.66
N GLN A 179 16.78 12.59 15.77
CA GLN A 179 16.08 13.76 16.28
C GLN A 179 16.60 15.02 15.58
N ALA A 180 15.76 15.59 14.73
CA ALA A 180 16.12 16.78 13.98
C ALA A 180 16.56 17.92 14.91
N GLY A 181 17.75 18.47 14.64
CA GLY A 181 18.32 19.59 15.41
C GLY A 181 19.03 19.20 16.71
N VAL A 182 19.17 17.91 17.03
CA VAL A 182 19.98 17.43 18.16
C VAL A 182 21.14 16.60 17.62
N ARG A 183 22.38 17.09 17.80
CA ARG A 183 23.59 16.33 17.44
C ARG A 183 23.67 15.03 18.23
N ASP A 184 24.14 13.97 17.58
CA ASP A 184 24.39 12.64 18.16
C ASP A 184 23.14 11.95 18.77
N SER A 185 21.96 12.26 18.25
CA SER A 185 20.66 11.76 18.73
C SER A 185 20.15 10.51 17.97
N VAL A 186 21.05 9.56 17.69
CA VAL A 186 20.69 8.34 16.97
C VAL A 186 20.27 7.25 17.96
N TRP A 187 19.05 6.74 17.83
CA TRP A 187 18.57 5.59 18.60
C TRP A 187 17.79 4.60 17.75
N LYS A 188 17.76 3.32 18.17
CA LYS A 188 17.03 2.25 17.50
C LYS A 188 15.54 2.34 17.82
N LEU A 189 14.67 2.22 16.82
CA LEU A 189 13.25 2.01 17.06
C LEU A 189 13.00 0.52 17.28
N LYS A 190 12.39 0.20 18.42
CA LYS A 190 11.90 -1.14 18.69
C LYS A 190 10.46 -1.27 18.25
N GLU A 191 10.05 -2.50 17.96
CA GLU A 191 8.66 -2.85 17.65
C GLU A 191 7.66 -2.30 18.69
N GLU A 192 8.02 -2.34 19.98
CA GLU A 192 7.21 -1.79 21.08
C GLU A 192 6.85 -0.30 20.90
N HIS A 193 7.73 0.49 20.25
CA HIS A 193 7.45 1.89 19.93
C HIS A 193 6.48 2.04 18.75
N ILE A 194 6.57 1.17 17.73
CA ILE A 194 5.63 1.14 16.59
C ILE A 194 4.25 0.78 17.09
N LEU A 195 4.16 -0.29 17.88
CA LEU A 195 2.90 -0.77 18.45
C LEU A 195 2.20 0.31 19.28
N GLN A 196 2.94 1.12 20.05
CA GLN A 196 2.37 2.22 20.82
C GLN A 196 1.65 3.27 19.95
N PHE A 197 2.15 3.55 18.74
CA PHE A 197 1.51 4.50 17.82
C PHE A 197 0.24 3.94 17.19
N LEU A 198 0.25 2.66 16.82
CA LEU A 198 -0.89 1.99 16.19
C LEU A 198 -2.08 1.82 17.13
N THR A 199 -1.77 1.37 18.34
CA THR A 199 -2.79 0.85 19.26
C THR A 199 -3.16 1.84 20.35
N ASN A 200 -2.48 2.98 20.42
CA ASN A 200 -2.39 3.79 21.64
C ASN A 200 -2.02 2.97 22.90
N GLY A 201 -1.43 1.77 22.74
CA GLY A 201 -1.10 0.83 23.82
C GLY A 201 -2.10 -0.31 24.05
N GLU A 202 -3.16 -0.45 23.25
CA GLU A 202 -4.16 -1.52 23.36
C GLU A 202 -3.97 -2.62 22.31
N LEU A 203 -3.51 -3.81 22.71
CA LEU A 203 -3.50 -4.98 21.82
C LEU A 203 -4.94 -5.34 21.43
N THR A 204 -5.35 -5.00 20.21
CA THR A 204 -6.62 -5.46 19.65
C THR A 204 -6.42 -6.83 19.04
N ASN A 205 -7.39 -7.74 19.22
CA ASN A 205 -7.54 -8.86 18.29
C ASN A 205 -7.75 -8.26 16.89
N GLY A 206 -7.23 -8.90 15.84
CA GLY A 206 -7.07 -8.31 14.51
C GLY A 206 -8.30 -7.54 13.95
N PRO A 207 -8.10 -6.69 12.93
CA PRO A 207 -9.04 -5.62 12.55
C PRO A 207 -10.40 -6.08 11.99
N TYR A 208 -10.64 -7.38 11.87
CA TYR A 208 -11.79 -7.95 11.17
C TYR A 208 -12.75 -8.68 12.10
N ASP A 209 -13.74 -7.93 12.56
CA ASP A 209 -14.89 -8.46 13.31
C ASP A 209 -16.06 -8.82 12.37
N LEU A 210 -17.04 -9.56 12.91
CA LEU A 210 -18.35 -9.68 12.28
C LEU A 210 -19.04 -8.31 12.28
N MET A 211 -19.21 -7.71 11.11
CA MET A 211 -19.74 -6.36 10.94
C MET A 211 -21.25 -6.33 10.66
N LEU A 212 -21.86 -7.48 10.38
CA LEU A 212 -23.30 -7.61 10.18
C LEU A 212 -24.04 -7.66 11.51
N SER A 213 -25.23 -7.07 11.55
CA SER A 213 -26.09 -7.13 12.72
C SER A 213 -26.65 -8.54 12.93
N GLN A 214 -26.95 -8.85 14.19
CA GLN A 214 -27.66 -10.07 14.56
C GLN A 214 -29.01 -10.24 13.85
N PHE A 215 -29.66 -9.14 13.45
CA PHE A 215 -30.89 -9.20 12.67
C PHE A 215 -30.64 -9.69 11.24
N GLU A 216 -29.60 -9.18 10.57
CA GLU A 216 -29.20 -9.62 9.22
C GLU A 216 -28.84 -11.11 9.24
N ILE A 217 -27.96 -11.53 10.15
CA ILE A 217 -27.57 -12.94 10.29
C ILE A 217 -28.79 -13.84 10.49
N ARG A 218 -29.66 -13.53 11.47
CA ARG A 218 -30.86 -14.34 11.72
C ARG A 218 -31.75 -14.44 10.49
N ARG A 219 -31.94 -13.33 9.78
CA ARG A 219 -32.76 -13.30 8.56
C ARG A 219 -32.21 -14.26 7.51
N LEU A 220 -30.90 -14.22 7.25
CA LEU A 220 -30.24 -15.15 6.33
C LEU A 220 -30.35 -16.61 6.79
N MET A 221 -30.20 -16.86 8.10
CA MET A 221 -30.28 -18.20 8.68
C MET A 221 -31.70 -18.79 8.61
N THR A 222 -32.74 -17.95 8.62
CA THR A 222 -34.15 -18.40 8.51
C THR A 222 -34.62 -18.68 7.08
N GLU A 223 -33.85 -18.29 6.07
CA GLU A 223 -34.21 -18.58 4.67
C GLU A 223 -34.20 -20.10 4.39
N LYS A 224 -35.02 -20.54 3.43
CA LYS A 224 -34.99 -21.94 2.97
C LYS A 224 -33.70 -22.19 2.20
N LYS A 225 -32.74 -22.83 2.85
CA LYS A 225 -31.41 -23.08 2.31
C LYS A 225 -31.41 -24.31 1.40
N SER A 226 -30.91 -24.15 0.18
CA SER A 226 -30.38 -25.28 -0.58
C SER A 226 -28.88 -25.38 -0.31
N PHE A 227 -28.50 -26.32 0.54
CA PHE A 227 -27.08 -26.64 0.76
C PHE A 227 -26.60 -27.46 -0.42
N LEU A 228 -25.80 -26.84 -1.27
CA LEU A 228 -25.14 -27.54 -2.35
C LEU A 228 -23.88 -28.21 -1.79
N LYS A 229 -23.55 -29.42 -2.26
CA LYS A 229 -22.26 -30.08 -1.95
C LYS A 229 -21.10 -29.47 -2.76
N ASN A 230 -21.20 -28.20 -3.11
CA ASN A 230 -20.23 -27.50 -3.93
C ASN A 230 -19.30 -26.65 -3.06
N THR A 231 -18.26 -26.13 -3.71
CA THR A 231 -17.31 -25.21 -3.13
C THR A 231 -17.35 -23.92 -3.93
N PHE A 232 -17.46 -22.79 -3.25
CA PHE A 232 -17.28 -21.49 -3.90
C PHE A 232 -15.83 -21.06 -3.80
N GLU A 233 -15.27 -20.56 -4.90
CA GLU A 233 -14.07 -19.73 -4.89
C GLU A 233 -14.54 -18.28 -4.75
N ILE A 234 -13.95 -17.51 -3.82
CA ILE A 234 -14.25 -16.09 -3.63
C ILE A 234 -12.93 -15.32 -3.59
N ASP A 235 -12.88 -14.20 -4.31
CA ASP A 235 -11.72 -13.32 -4.33
C ASP A 235 -12.13 -11.86 -4.47
N LEU A 236 -11.28 -10.99 -3.95
CA LEU A 236 -11.29 -9.56 -4.23
C LEU A 236 -10.07 -9.24 -5.08
N PHE A 237 -10.26 -8.45 -6.12
CA PHE A 237 -9.15 -8.04 -6.99
C PHE A 237 -9.44 -6.70 -7.64
N TYR A 238 -8.41 -6.05 -8.16
CA TYR A 238 -8.55 -4.82 -8.93
C TYR A 238 -8.87 -5.11 -10.39
N LEU A 239 -9.76 -4.30 -10.96
CA LEU A 239 -9.88 -4.23 -12.41
C LEU A 239 -8.57 -3.71 -13.03
N PRO A 240 -8.15 -4.25 -14.18
CA PRO A 240 -6.84 -3.95 -14.76
C PRO A 240 -6.71 -2.49 -15.21
N GLN A 241 -7.84 -1.85 -15.55
CA GLN A 241 -7.87 -0.47 -16.00
C GLN A 241 -8.39 0.46 -14.90
N PRO A 242 -7.66 1.54 -14.58
CA PRO A 242 -8.15 2.56 -13.67
C PRO A 242 -9.30 3.33 -14.31
N ILE A 243 -10.24 3.79 -13.49
CA ILE A 243 -11.45 4.49 -13.93
C ILE A 243 -11.43 5.92 -13.42
N THR A 244 -11.72 6.87 -14.31
CA THR A 244 -12.00 8.26 -13.99
C THR A 244 -13.51 8.46 -13.90
N PHE A 245 -14.02 8.75 -12.70
CA PHE A 245 -15.47 8.88 -12.47
C PHE A 245 -16.00 10.26 -12.88
N LYS A 246 -15.17 11.31 -12.78
CA LYS A 246 -15.47 12.65 -13.30
C LYS A 246 -14.27 13.25 -13.99
N THR A 247 -14.50 14.04 -15.04
CA THR A 247 -13.45 14.76 -15.75
C THR A 247 -12.61 15.61 -14.79
N GLY A 248 -11.28 15.40 -14.83
CA GLY A 248 -10.32 16.11 -13.98
C GLY A 248 -10.02 15.44 -12.63
N GLU A 249 -10.71 14.34 -12.28
CA GLU A 249 -10.36 13.54 -11.11
C GLU A 249 -9.20 12.58 -11.42
N ARG A 250 -8.36 12.33 -10.42
CA ARG A 250 -7.31 11.30 -10.44
C ARG A 250 -7.95 9.93 -10.71
N PRO A 251 -7.50 9.18 -11.73
CA PRO A 251 -7.98 7.82 -11.98
C PRO A 251 -7.74 6.92 -10.77
N ARG A 252 -8.68 6.01 -10.51
CA ARG A 252 -8.56 5.04 -9.42
C ARG A 252 -8.79 3.62 -9.91
N PHE A 253 -8.03 2.69 -9.36
CA PHE A 253 -8.29 1.28 -9.53
C PHE A 253 -9.56 0.92 -8.77
N VAL A 254 -10.34 0.02 -9.36
CA VAL A 254 -11.66 -0.34 -8.84
C VAL A 254 -11.64 -1.80 -8.42
N LYS A 255 -11.95 -2.06 -7.15
CA LYS A 255 -12.05 -3.41 -6.61
C LYS A 255 -13.32 -4.09 -7.09
N MET A 256 -13.20 -5.37 -7.41
CA MET A 256 -14.27 -6.26 -7.79
C MET A 256 -14.27 -7.45 -6.82
N MET A 257 -15.46 -7.88 -6.42
CA MET A 257 -15.68 -9.18 -5.80
C MET A 257 -16.19 -10.16 -6.86
N ALA A 258 -15.60 -11.35 -6.90
CA ALA A 258 -16.12 -12.45 -7.70
C ALA A 258 -16.40 -13.69 -6.84
N ILE A 259 -17.47 -14.40 -7.18
CA ILE A 259 -17.81 -15.71 -6.62
C ILE A 259 -17.95 -16.68 -7.78
N ALA A 260 -17.19 -17.78 -7.75
CA ALA A 260 -17.27 -18.82 -8.77
C ALA A 260 -17.61 -20.18 -8.14
N ASP A 261 -18.45 -20.96 -8.80
CA ASP A 261 -18.66 -22.35 -8.43
C ASP A 261 -17.46 -23.19 -8.90
N LYS A 262 -16.74 -23.80 -7.96
CA LYS A 262 -15.52 -24.56 -8.26
C LYS A 262 -15.77 -25.75 -9.19
N GLN A 263 -16.94 -26.39 -9.06
CA GLN A 263 -17.25 -27.63 -9.77
C GLN A 263 -17.61 -27.39 -11.24
N SER A 264 -18.53 -26.47 -11.51
CA SER A 264 -18.96 -26.08 -12.85
C SER A 264 -18.00 -25.11 -13.52
N GLY A 265 -17.32 -24.27 -12.73
CA GLY A 265 -16.52 -23.14 -13.22
C GLY A 265 -17.35 -21.91 -13.61
N GLU A 266 -18.65 -21.90 -13.29
CA GLU A 266 -19.52 -20.74 -13.53
C GLU A 266 -19.19 -19.61 -12.56
N VAL A 267 -19.09 -18.38 -13.06
CA VAL A 267 -19.00 -17.16 -12.25
C VAL A 267 -20.42 -16.77 -11.82
N LEU A 268 -20.71 -16.97 -10.54
CA LEU A 268 -22.03 -16.75 -9.96
C LEU A 268 -22.30 -15.29 -9.62
N LEU A 269 -21.24 -14.56 -9.25
CA LEU A 269 -21.27 -13.14 -8.96
C LEU A 269 -19.99 -12.49 -9.48
N ALA A 270 -20.12 -11.33 -10.10
CA ALA A 270 -19.03 -10.39 -10.35
C ALA A 270 -19.57 -8.97 -10.14
N THR A 271 -19.12 -8.29 -9.09
CA THR A 271 -19.64 -6.97 -8.72
C THR A 271 -18.52 -6.01 -8.36
N VAL A 272 -18.63 -4.77 -8.83
CA VAL A 272 -17.74 -3.68 -8.45
C VAL A 272 -18.08 -3.22 -7.04
N LEU A 273 -17.06 -3.12 -6.18
CA LEU A 273 -17.21 -2.62 -4.83
C LEU A 273 -17.25 -1.08 -4.83
N THR A 274 -18.29 -0.50 -4.24
CA THR A 274 -18.40 0.96 -4.05
C THR A 274 -17.63 1.45 -2.82
N ALA A 275 -17.41 0.56 -1.86
CA ALA A 275 -16.59 0.70 -0.68
C ALA A 275 -16.00 -0.68 -0.36
N ASP A 276 -14.84 -0.69 0.28
CA ASP A 276 -13.98 -1.86 0.45
C ASP A 276 -13.65 -2.11 1.92
N LYS A 277 -14.52 -1.63 2.81
CA LYS A 277 -14.43 -1.96 4.23
C LYS A 277 -14.98 -3.36 4.46
N SER A 278 -14.47 -4.03 5.49
CA SER A 278 -14.91 -5.36 5.91
C SER A 278 -16.43 -5.54 5.92
N ARG A 279 -17.18 -4.54 6.42
CA ARG A 279 -18.65 -4.56 6.39
C ARG A 279 -19.24 -4.68 4.98
N ASP A 280 -18.75 -3.87 4.04
CA ASP A 280 -19.31 -3.81 2.69
C ASP A 280 -19.02 -5.11 1.93
N ILE A 281 -17.83 -5.67 2.14
CA ILE A 281 -17.42 -6.98 1.59
C ILE A 281 -18.26 -8.11 2.19
N GLN A 282 -18.41 -8.17 3.52
CA GLN A 282 -19.31 -9.13 4.18
C GLN A 282 -20.76 -8.97 3.70
N PHE A 283 -21.21 -7.73 3.48
CA PHE A 283 -22.57 -7.44 3.05
C PHE A 283 -22.84 -7.89 1.61
N GLU A 284 -21.88 -7.76 0.69
CA GLU A 284 -22.03 -8.28 -0.68
C GLU A 284 -22.15 -9.81 -0.70
N LEU A 285 -21.35 -10.52 0.11
CA LEU A 285 -21.52 -11.98 0.27
C LEU A 285 -22.90 -12.31 0.86
N TYR A 286 -23.29 -11.63 1.94
CA TYR A 286 -24.61 -11.79 2.56
C TYR A 286 -25.74 -11.60 1.55
N LYS A 287 -25.67 -10.54 0.74
CA LYS A 287 -26.69 -10.20 -0.26
C LYS A 287 -26.81 -11.30 -1.30
N TYR A 288 -25.69 -11.78 -1.83
CA TYR A 288 -25.68 -12.88 -2.79
C TYR A 288 -26.31 -14.15 -2.20
N LEU A 289 -25.88 -14.58 -1.01
CA LEU A 289 -26.44 -15.76 -0.34
C LEU A 289 -27.95 -15.62 -0.07
N PHE A 290 -28.39 -14.41 0.31
CA PHE A 290 -29.79 -14.10 0.58
C PHE A 290 -30.66 -14.16 -0.69
N GLU A 291 -30.19 -13.58 -1.79
CA GLU A 291 -30.92 -13.50 -3.06
C GLU A 291 -30.92 -14.84 -3.80
N ALA A 292 -29.76 -15.49 -3.92
CA ALA A 292 -29.61 -16.76 -4.61
C ALA A 292 -30.24 -17.91 -3.82
N LYS A 293 -30.32 -17.80 -2.48
CA LYS A 293 -30.76 -18.87 -1.56
C LYS A 293 -29.95 -20.16 -1.69
N VAL A 294 -28.71 -20.02 -2.17
CA VAL A 294 -27.75 -21.09 -2.37
C VAL A 294 -26.60 -20.90 -1.40
N PHE A 295 -26.34 -21.93 -0.60
CA PHE A 295 -25.25 -21.93 0.37
C PHE A 295 -24.25 -23.03 -0.01
N PRO A 296 -22.95 -22.71 -0.11
CA PRO A 296 -21.95 -23.70 -0.39
C PRO A 296 -21.66 -24.55 0.84
N ALA A 297 -21.17 -25.77 0.65
CA ALA A 297 -20.63 -26.56 1.74
C ALA A 297 -19.26 -26.03 2.21
N LYS A 298 -18.55 -25.35 1.31
CA LYS A 298 -17.23 -24.79 1.57
C LYS A 298 -16.95 -23.53 0.76
N VAL A 299 -16.23 -22.58 1.33
CA VAL A 299 -15.65 -21.43 0.63
C VAL A 299 -14.12 -21.59 0.55
N GLU A 300 -13.53 -21.27 -0.58
CA GLU A 300 -12.08 -21.15 -0.74
C GLU A 300 -11.77 -19.71 -1.15
N MET A 301 -10.84 -19.09 -0.43
CA MET A 301 -10.44 -17.70 -0.62
C MET A 301 -8.94 -17.62 -0.83
N ARG A 302 -8.50 -16.57 -1.52
CA ARG A 302 -7.08 -16.33 -1.69
C ARG A 302 -6.49 -15.90 -0.36
N GLY A 303 -5.33 -16.45 -0.06
CA GLY A 303 -4.56 -16.17 1.15
C GLY A 303 -3.62 -14.98 1.06
N ASP A 304 -3.87 -14.06 0.14
CA ASP A 304 -2.96 -12.93 -0.02
C ASP A 304 -3.15 -11.90 1.12
N SER A 305 -2.03 -11.30 1.52
CA SER A 305 -1.99 -10.17 2.46
C SER A 305 -2.30 -8.83 1.80
N VAL A 306 -2.53 -8.80 0.47
CA VAL A 306 -2.68 -7.56 -0.28
C VAL A 306 -4.07 -6.97 -0.09
N LEU A 307 -5.10 -7.79 -0.24
CA LEU A 307 -6.51 -7.37 -0.10
C LEU A 307 -7.21 -8.00 1.10
N GLU A 308 -6.54 -8.92 1.80
CA GLU A 308 -6.98 -9.46 3.10
C GLU A 308 -8.40 -10.08 3.02
N THR A 309 -8.76 -10.61 1.84
CA THR A 309 -10.09 -11.16 1.53
C THR A 309 -10.51 -12.22 2.54
N TYR A 310 -9.57 -13.12 2.88
CA TYR A 310 -9.79 -14.20 3.82
C TYR A 310 -10.20 -13.66 5.20
N ASP A 311 -9.42 -12.73 5.75
CA ASP A 311 -9.65 -12.18 7.08
C ASP A 311 -10.94 -11.36 7.15
N MET A 312 -11.27 -10.62 6.08
CA MET A 312 -12.50 -9.84 6.02
C MET A 312 -13.77 -10.70 6.00
N LEU A 313 -13.73 -11.89 5.42
CA LEU A 313 -14.90 -12.77 5.25
C LEU A 313 -14.99 -13.89 6.28
N ALA A 314 -13.88 -14.32 6.88
CA ALA A 314 -13.85 -15.40 7.87
C ALA A 314 -14.86 -15.23 9.02
N PRO A 315 -15.01 -14.04 9.66
CA PRO A 315 -15.98 -13.86 10.75
C PRO A 315 -17.43 -14.12 10.34
N LEU A 316 -17.80 -13.76 9.10
CA LEU A 316 -19.13 -14.05 8.57
C LEU A 316 -19.31 -15.55 8.30
N LEU A 317 -18.29 -16.22 7.75
CA LEU A 317 -18.36 -17.63 7.44
C LEU A 317 -18.42 -18.50 8.70
N ASP A 318 -17.70 -18.12 9.76
CA ASP A 318 -17.80 -18.71 11.09
C ASP A 318 -19.23 -18.61 11.66
N GLU A 319 -19.82 -17.41 11.65
CA GLU A 319 -21.18 -17.18 12.15
C GLU A 319 -22.24 -17.98 11.36
N LEU A 320 -21.99 -18.25 10.08
CA LEU A 320 -22.88 -19.02 9.21
C LEU A 320 -22.64 -20.54 9.26
N ASP A 321 -21.63 -21.00 9.99
CA ASP A 321 -21.19 -22.40 10.05
C ASP A 321 -20.85 -22.96 8.65
N ILE A 322 -20.19 -22.14 7.82
CA ILE A 322 -19.71 -22.53 6.49
C ILE A 322 -18.22 -22.81 6.59
N ALA A 323 -17.79 -24.01 6.20
CA ALA A 323 -16.36 -24.33 6.18
C ALA A 323 -15.61 -23.42 5.19
N TYR A 324 -14.43 -22.93 5.55
CA TYR A 324 -13.59 -22.17 4.64
C TYR A 324 -12.12 -22.59 4.70
N ALA A 325 -11.38 -22.27 3.65
CA ALA A 325 -9.95 -22.54 3.58
C ALA A 325 -9.24 -21.53 2.71
N GLU A 326 -8.02 -21.21 3.11
CA GLU A 326 -7.08 -20.41 2.35
C GLU A 326 -6.50 -21.22 1.18
N LYS A 327 -6.27 -20.54 0.04
CA LYS A 327 -5.65 -21.08 -1.16
C LYS A 327 -4.70 -20.07 -1.78
N ASN A 328 -3.53 -20.54 -2.20
CA ASN A 328 -2.59 -19.72 -2.99
C ASN A 328 -3.07 -19.51 -4.44
N SER A 329 -4.04 -20.29 -4.91
CA SER A 329 -4.56 -20.21 -6.27
C SER A 329 -6.04 -20.58 -6.32
N LEU A 330 -6.82 -19.76 -7.02
CA LEU A 330 -8.25 -19.90 -7.25
C LEU A 330 -8.52 -20.00 -8.76
N LYS A 331 -8.34 -21.20 -9.31
CA LYS A 331 -8.25 -21.43 -10.77
C LYS A 331 -9.43 -20.87 -11.56
N LYS A 332 -10.66 -20.90 -11.01
CA LYS A 332 -11.85 -20.41 -11.72
C LYS A 332 -11.88 -18.89 -11.75
N ILE A 333 -11.54 -18.27 -10.63
CA ILE A 333 -11.44 -16.81 -10.54
C ILE A 333 -10.27 -16.29 -11.37
N GLU A 334 -9.10 -16.93 -11.33
CA GLU A 334 -7.93 -16.53 -12.14
C GLU A 334 -8.25 -16.58 -13.64
N ALA A 335 -8.98 -17.60 -14.09
CA ALA A 335 -9.44 -17.68 -15.48
C ALA A 335 -10.39 -16.53 -15.84
N PHE A 336 -11.29 -16.16 -14.93
CA PHE A 336 -12.19 -15.02 -15.09
C PHE A 336 -11.45 -13.68 -15.10
N ARG A 337 -10.47 -13.47 -14.23
CA ARG A 337 -9.61 -12.27 -14.22
C ARG A 337 -8.87 -12.11 -15.55
N LYS A 338 -8.34 -13.22 -16.09
CA LYS A 338 -7.68 -13.25 -17.41
C LYS A 338 -8.66 -12.89 -18.54
N SER A 339 -9.90 -13.36 -18.51
CA SER A 339 -10.88 -12.99 -19.55
C SER A 339 -11.26 -11.51 -19.48
N ILE A 340 -11.49 -10.96 -18.28
CA ILE A 340 -11.76 -9.51 -18.11
C ILE A 340 -10.61 -8.67 -18.68
N SER A 341 -9.38 -9.11 -18.44
CA SER A 341 -8.20 -8.40 -18.94
C SER A 341 -8.13 -8.43 -20.47
N GLN A 342 -8.52 -9.53 -21.12
CA GLN A 342 -8.51 -9.65 -22.58
C GLN A 342 -9.65 -8.89 -23.26
N ASP A 343 -10.84 -8.84 -22.66
CA ASP A 343 -12.02 -8.19 -23.25
C ASP A 343 -11.96 -6.65 -23.16
N LEU A 344 -11.08 -6.11 -22.33
CA LEU A 344 -10.86 -4.66 -22.16
C LEU A 344 -9.76 -4.09 -23.08
N PHE A 345 -9.14 -4.91 -23.94
CA PHE A 345 -8.19 -4.52 -24.99
C PHE A 345 -8.66 -4.99 -26.37
#